data_AF-A0A7S1BXF7-F1
#
_entry.id   AF-A0A7S1BXF7-F1
#
_cell.length_a   1.000
_cell.length_b   1.000
_cell.length_c   1.000
_cell.angle_alpha   90.00
_cell.angle_beta   90.00
_cell.angle_gamma   90.00
#
_symmetry.space_group_name_H-M   'P 1'
#
loop_
_entity.id
_entity.type
_entity.pdbx_description
1 polymer ?
#
loop_
_entity_poly.entity_id
_entity_poly.type
_entity_poly.pdbx_seq_one_letter_code
_entity_poly.pdbx_strand_id
1 'polypeptide(L)'
;MSIVLRYLLLAATASSSADAFGLAPAFARRNTVPRASSSLAASDKPLTELCEITKEACDAVAPMLNELYSQIKIGTGTSDTAAFKSDATFFTIADGIVQHMFIEYLFAGNKFHEIVGEEDDSVVNILETPYTVDDLVVPEEFEELITGTLNNVRLLADRIDGEAYKHMTVFVDPIDGTREFATGKGDKVTILVGYNDEEGIPQAGIIYRPLTEPKFWASGALSEGFKDGVLDTPDEPNPKGVLITDGKVSPFIASTIENSGMNRVASLASGNRVLMLIEGKAGAYIRDTGGFAKWDTSGPQAVLQAHGGVMAKLPEFLEDKSMVSYTHLKSKINTDFCKRSVGLTLSNARDKSMFIPGLDSIVTDVHLVKEYSCLQGLVALAPTKMETFYTNAIHSAMNNIRKESPPMYT
;
A
#
# COMPACT_ATOMS: atom_id res chain seq x y z
N MET A 1 -53.58 29.87 45.10
CA MET A 1 -54.24 30.30 46.35
C MET A 1 -53.16 30.27 47.43
N SER A 2 -52.87 31.39 48.10
CA SER A 2 -51.66 31.65 48.95
C SER A 2 -50.31 31.54 48.21
N ILE A 3 -49.41 32.53 48.09
CA ILE A 3 -49.00 33.73 48.87
C ILE A 3 -48.09 33.41 50.08
N VAL A 4 -47.04 34.26 50.27
CA VAL A 4 -45.97 34.30 51.31
C VAL A 4 -44.66 33.58 50.89
N LEU A 5 -43.45 34.19 50.82
CA LEU A 5 -43.09 35.63 50.72
C LEU A 5 -41.66 35.87 50.09
N ARG A 6 -41.42 37.16 49.78
CA ARG A 6 -40.24 37.93 49.32
C ARG A 6 -38.88 37.73 50.03
N TYR A 7 -37.78 37.99 49.31
CA TYR A 7 -36.85 39.16 49.47
C TYR A 7 -36.12 39.39 48.10
N LEU A 8 -36.40 40.46 47.34
CA LEU A 8 -35.65 41.74 47.29
C LEU A 8 -34.13 41.55 47.00
N LEU A 9 -33.61 41.59 45.76
CA LEU A 9 -33.66 42.56 44.65
C LEU A 9 -32.69 43.76 44.84
N LEU A 10 -31.62 43.78 44.03
CA LEU A 10 -30.92 45.00 43.61
C LEU A 10 -30.40 44.84 42.17
N ALA A 11 -30.87 45.75 41.31
CA ALA A 11 -30.52 45.96 39.90
C ALA A 11 -29.21 46.79 39.79
N ALA A 12 -28.54 47.04 38.67
CA ALA A 12 -28.49 46.56 37.27
C ALA A 12 -27.09 47.02 36.73
N THR A 13 -26.56 46.64 35.56
CA THR A 13 -26.99 47.00 34.19
C THR A 13 -26.09 46.30 33.13
N ALA A 14 -26.59 46.19 31.89
CA ALA A 14 -25.91 46.21 30.57
C ALA A 14 -24.40 45.86 30.43
N SER A 15 -23.92 45.18 29.37
CA SER A 15 -24.52 44.61 28.14
C SER A 15 -23.42 43.94 27.29
N SER A 16 -23.77 43.00 26.38
CA SER A 16 -22.94 42.45 25.28
C SER A 16 -21.63 41.71 25.68
N SER A 17 -21.11 40.72 24.97
CA SER A 17 -21.51 40.02 23.73
C SER A 17 -20.80 38.67 23.61
N ALA A 18 -21.44 37.73 22.90
CA ALA A 18 -20.88 36.68 22.03
C ALA A 18 -19.68 35.81 22.50
N ASP A 19 -19.99 34.51 22.52
CA ASP A 19 -19.15 33.32 22.38
C ASP A 19 -17.78 33.47 21.69
N ALA A 20 -16.75 32.89 22.32
CA ALA A 20 -15.61 32.25 21.64
C ALA A 20 -14.87 31.28 22.59
N PHE A 21 -15.12 29.97 22.48
CA PHE A 21 -14.25 28.97 23.12
C PHE A 21 -12.94 28.86 22.33
N GLY A 22 -11.83 29.32 22.94
CA GLY A 22 -10.51 29.33 22.32
C GLY A 22 -9.88 27.95 22.22
N LEU A 23 -9.40 27.59 21.02
CA LEU A 23 -8.53 26.45 20.77
C LEU A 23 -7.15 26.65 21.41
N ALA A 24 -6.62 25.61 22.06
CA ALA A 24 -5.23 25.58 22.51
C ALA A 24 -4.29 25.23 21.33
N PRO A 25 -3.08 25.81 21.25
CA PRO A 25 -2.19 25.61 20.10
C PRO A 25 -1.45 24.27 20.14
N ALA A 26 -1.23 23.69 18.95
CA ALA A 26 -0.45 22.47 18.79
C ALA A 26 1.04 22.69 19.08
N PHE A 27 1.65 21.76 19.81
CA PHE A 27 3.09 21.77 20.09
C PHE A 27 3.87 21.17 18.91
N ALA A 28 4.64 22.01 18.21
CA ALA A 28 5.64 21.54 17.26
C ALA A 28 6.75 20.75 17.98
N ARG A 29 6.84 19.44 17.74
CA ARG A 29 7.99 18.63 18.18
C ARG A 29 9.13 18.77 17.18
N ARG A 30 10.29 19.22 17.67
CA ARG A 30 11.53 19.30 16.89
C ARG A 30 12.12 17.90 16.73
N ASN A 31 12.69 17.62 15.56
CA ASN A 31 13.54 16.47 15.34
C ASN A 31 14.71 16.47 16.33
N THR A 32 14.83 15.41 17.13
CA THR A 32 16.00 15.12 17.95
C THR A 32 16.48 13.71 17.65
N VAL A 33 17.76 13.59 17.31
CA VAL A 33 18.47 12.32 17.04
C VAL A 33 18.25 11.34 18.20
N PRO A 34 17.98 10.04 17.94
CA PRO A 34 17.79 9.06 19.00
C PRO A 34 19.03 8.92 19.88
N ARG A 35 18.82 8.87 21.18
CA ARG A 35 19.86 8.58 22.17
C ARG A 35 19.73 7.10 22.54
N ALA A 36 20.78 6.32 22.33
CA ALA A 36 20.78 4.89 22.58
C ALA A 36 20.27 4.54 24.00
N SER A 37 19.21 3.74 24.06
CA SER A 37 18.70 3.08 25.26
C SER A 37 18.99 1.59 25.18
N SER A 38 19.63 1.03 26.20
CA SER A 38 19.94 -0.39 26.28
C SER A 38 18.69 -1.23 26.56
N SER A 39 18.17 -1.91 25.55
CA SER A 39 17.31 -3.10 25.67
C SER A 39 18.15 -4.37 25.54
N LEU A 40 17.58 -5.54 25.85
CA LEU A 40 18.27 -6.82 25.67
C LEU A 40 18.60 -7.01 24.18
N ALA A 41 19.80 -7.51 23.89
CA ALA A 41 20.22 -7.78 22.52
C ALA A 41 19.26 -8.78 21.88
N ALA A 42 18.53 -8.33 20.85
CA ALA A 42 17.86 -9.22 19.93
C ALA A 42 18.90 -10.09 19.22
N SER A 43 18.45 -11.21 18.63
CA SER A 43 19.25 -11.90 17.63
C SER A 43 19.29 -10.99 16.40
N ASP A 44 20.30 -10.11 16.30
CA ASP A 44 20.45 -9.16 15.18
C ASP A 44 20.85 -9.91 13.89
N LYS A 45 19.91 -10.71 13.36
CA LYS A 45 19.97 -11.24 12.00
C LYS A 45 19.61 -10.11 11.02
N PRO A 46 20.30 -10.01 9.88
CA PRO A 46 20.11 -8.89 8.97
C PRO A 46 18.81 -9.01 8.17
N LEU A 47 18.13 -7.89 7.96
CA LEU A 47 16.94 -7.77 7.10
C LEU A 47 17.23 -8.21 5.66
N THR A 48 18.48 -8.13 5.21
CA THR A 48 18.98 -8.74 3.97
C THR A 48 18.61 -10.23 3.87
N GLU A 49 18.73 -11.00 4.96
CA GLU A 49 18.39 -12.43 4.99
C GLU A 49 16.88 -12.66 4.78
N LEU A 50 16.03 -11.79 5.33
CA LEU A 50 14.60 -11.81 5.03
C LEU A 50 14.33 -11.48 3.56
N CYS A 51 14.96 -10.46 2.99
CA CYS A 51 14.80 -10.11 1.57
C CYS A 51 15.20 -11.28 0.64
N GLU A 52 16.32 -11.96 0.93
CA GLU A 52 16.79 -13.12 0.17
C GLU A 52 15.81 -14.31 0.27
N ILE A 53 15.41 -14.69 1.49
CA ILE A 53 14.44 -15.78 1.72
C ILE A 53 13.09 -15.48 1.05
N THR A 54 12.62 -14.24 1.11
CA THR A 54 11.36 -13.84 0.47
C THR A 54 11.47 -13.89 -1.05
N LYS A 55 12.62 -13.49 -1.61
CA LYS A 55 12.88 -13.60 -3.05
C LYS A 55 12.83 -15.05 -3.51
N GLU A 56 13.43 -15.97 -2.78
CA GLU A 56 13.36 -17.41 -3.08
C GLU A 56 11.93 -17.96 -2.94
N ALA A 57 11.12 -17.43 -2.00
CA ALA A 57 9.70 -17.80 -1.89
C ALA A 57 8.88 -17.28 -3.09
N CYS A 58 9.17 -16.05 -3.56
CA CYS A 58 8.59 -15.51 -4.79
C CYS A 58 8.98 -16.33 -6.03
N ASP A 59 10.24 -16.78 -6.13
CA ASP A 59 10.66 -17.71 -7.18
C ASP A 59 9.92 -19.05 -7.10
N ALA A 60 9.68 -19.57 -5.89
CA ALA A 60 9.00 -20.86 -5.69
C ALA A 60 7.52 -20.83 -6.09
N VAL A 61 6.81 -19.72 -5.84
CA VAL A 61 5.40 -19.56 -6.25
C VAL A 61 5.25 -19.15 -7.72
N ALA A 62 6.28 -18.56 -8.34
CA ALA A 62 6.17 -18.05 -9.71
C ALA A 62 5.74 -19.12 -10.74
N PRO A 63 6.28 -20.36 -10.80
CA PRO A 63 5.80 -21.38 -11.74
C PRO A 63 4.31 -21.69 -11.58
N MET A 64 3.83 -21.84 -10.34
CA MET A 64 2.42 -22.06 -10.02
C MET A 64 1.54 -20.88 -10.50
N LEU A 65 1.98 -19.65 -10.25
CA LEU A 65 1.29 -18.45 -10.74
C LEU A 65 1.26 -18.38 -12.28
N ASN A 66 2.32 -18.78 -12.98
CA ASN A 66 2.32 -18.78 -14.44
C ASN A 66 1.35 -19.83 -15.01
N GLU A 67 1.21 -20.99 -14.37
CA GLU A 67 0.27 -22.03 -14.83
C GLU A 67 -1.19 -21.68 -14.51
N LEU A 68 -1.48 -21.13 -13.33
CA LEU A 68 -2.82 -20.61 -13.01
C LEU A 68 -3.21 -19.45 -13.95
N TYR A 69 -2.25 -18.57 -14.26
CA TYR A 69 -2.44 -17.48 -15.20
C TYR A 69 -2.58 -17.97 -16.67
N SER A 70 -2.01 -19.12 -17.04
CA SER A 70 -2.11 -19.69 -18.39
C SER A 70 -3.57 -20.02 -18.78
N GLN A 71 -4.42 -20.30 -17.77
CA GLN A 71 -5.84 -20.60 -17.94
C GLN A 71 -6.71 -19.37 -18.22
N ILE A 72 -6.19 -18.16 -17.95
CA ILE A 72 -6.92 -16.91 -18.17
C ILE A 72 -7.07 -16.66 -19.67
N LYS A 73 -8.32 -16.48 -20.11
CA LYS A 73 -8.64 -16.32 -21.53
C LYS A 73 -8.42 -14.87 -21.92
N ILE A 74 -7.29 -14.58 -22.57
CA ILE A 74 -6.99 -13.26 -23.15
C ILE A 74 -8.01 -12.94 -24.25
N GLY A 75 -9.14 -12.36 -23.84
CA GLY A 75 -10.24 -12.02 -24.72
C GLY A 75 -9.89 -10.86 -25.65
N THR A 76 -10.17 -11.00 -26.93
CA THR A 76 -10.06 -9.92 -27.92
C THR A 76 -11.23 -8.93 -27.78
N GLY A 77 -11.30 -8.23 -26.63
CA GLY A 77 -12.20 -7.10 -26.39
C GLY A 77 -13.70 -7.41 -26.31
N THR A 78 -14.12 -8.67 -26.33
CA THR A 78 -15.53 -9.06 -26.20
C THR A 78 -15.94 -9.21 -24.74
N SER A 79 -17.03 -8.53 -24.37
CA SER A 79 -17.64 -8.57 -23.03
C SER A 79 -18.38 -9.90 -22.75
N ASP A 80 -17.65 -11.00 -22.69
CA ASP A 80 -18.20 -12.28 -22.24
C ASP A 80 -18.12 -12.40 -20.72
N THR A 81 -19.28 -12.23 -20.07
CA THR A 81 -19.43 -12.34 -18.61
C THR A 81 -19.04 -13.72 -18.06
N ALA A 82 -19.08 -14.79 -18.87
CA ALA A 82 -18.65 -16.11 -18.43
C ALA A 82 -17.13 -16.24 -18.39
N ALA A 83 -16.42 -15.67 -19.37
CA ALA A 83 -14.96 -15.62 -19.38
C ALA A 83 -14.44 -14.83 -18.17
N PHE A 84 -14.90 -13.58 -17.99
CA PHE A 84 -14.48 -12.73 -16.87
C PHE A 84 -14.70 -13.36 -15.49
N LYS A 85 -15.76 -14.16 -15.31
CA LYS A 85 -15.98 -14.93 -14.08
C LYS A 85 -14.95 -16.04 -13.89
N SER A 86 -14.61 -16.77 -14.95
CA SER A 86 -13.57 -17.80 -14.92
C SER A 86 -12.19 -17.20 -14.64
N ASP A 87 -11.88 -16.06 -15.25
CA ASP A 87 -10.60 -15.36 -15.06
C ASP A 87 -10.47 -14.83 -13.61
N ALA A 88 -11.58 -14.34 -13.03
CA ALA A 88 -11.66 -13.98 -11.62
C ALA A 88 -11.52 -15.18 -10.66
N THR A 89 -12.04 -16.37 -11.03
CA THR A 89 -11.85 -17.60 -10.26
C THR A 89 -10.37 -17.99 -10.17
N PHE A 90 -9.62 -17.97 -11.28
CA PHE A 90 -8.19 -18.27 -11.25
C PHE A 90 -7.38 -17.21 -10.51
N PHE A 91 -7.79 -15.94 -10.55
CA PHE A 91 -7.24 -14.91 -9.67
C PHE A 91 -7.43 -15.28 -8.19
N THR A 92 -8.66 -15.45 -7.71
CA THR A 92 -8.93 -15.72 -6.28
C THR A 92 -8.21 -16.97 -5.78
N ILE A 93 -8.17 -18.04 -6.58
CA ILE A 93 -7.40 -19.26 -6.26
C ILE A 93 -5.91 -18.94 -6.12
N ALA A 94 -5.31 -18.23 -7.08
CA ALA A 94 -3.90 -17.88 -7.03
C ALA A 94 -3.56 -17.00 -5.82
N ASP A 95 -4.41 -16.02 -5.54
CA ASP A 95 -4.23 -15.00 -4.52
C ASP A 95 -4.28 -15.61 -3.11
N GLY A 96 -5.36 -16.33 -2.81
CA GLY A 96 -5.53 -17.04 -1.54
C GLY A 96 -4.43 -18.07 -1.29
N ILE A 97 -4.01 -18.84 -2.30
CA ILE A 97 -2.93 -19.84 -2.13
C ILE A 97 -1.59 -19.16 -1.83
N VAL A 98 -1.21 -18.09 -2.55
CA VAL A 98 0.05 -17.38 -2.29
C VAL A 98 0.05 -16.75 -0.90
N GLN A 99 -1.05 -16.09 -0.50
CA GLN A 99 -1.14 -15.53 0.85
C GLN A 99 -1.06 -16.61 1.92
N HIS A 100 -1.81 -17.71 1.77
CA HIS A 100 -1.80 -18.82 2.72
C HIS A 100 -0.41 -19.47 2.82
N MET A 101 0.31 -19.65 1.70
CA MET A 101 1.70 -20.13 1.71
C MET A 101 2.63 -19.18 2.49
N PHE A 102 2.49 -17.87 2.30
CA PHE A 102 3.38 -16.89 2.94
C PHE A 102 3.05 -16.70 4.43
N ILE A 103 1.77 -16.55 4.79
CA ILE A 103 1.35 -16.27 6.17
C ILE A 103 1.40 -17.54 7.03
N GLU A 104 0.77 -18.64 6.60
CA GLU A 104 0.60 -19.85 7.42
C GLU A 104 1.80 -20.82 7.40
N TYR A 105 2.79 -20.60 6.51
CA TYR A 105 4.00 -21.44 6.47
C TYR A 105 5.31 -20.66 6.49
N LEU A 106 5.53 -19.68 5.60
CA LEU A 106 6.81 -18.95 5.55
C LEU A 106 7.04 -18.15 6.83
N PHE A 107 6.09 -17.27 7.17
CA PHE A 107 6.19 -16.33 8.30
C PHE A 107 5.58 -16.87 9.61
N ALA A 108 4.85 -17.98 9.56
CA ALA A 108 4.26 -18.65 10.71
C ALA A 108 5.28 -19.08 11.78
N GLY A 109 4.77 -19.45 12.96
CA GLY A 109 5.60 -19.93 14.08
C GLY A 109 6.05 -18.85 15.05
N ASN A 110 5.32 -17.73 15.14
CA ASN A 110 5.58 -16.64 16.10
C ASN A 110 6.98 -16.00 15.94
N LYS A 111 7.45 -15.90 14.67
CA LYS A 111 8.74 -15.31 14.28
C LYS A 111 8.70 -13.77 14.21
N PHE A 112 7.51 -13.22 13.99
CA PHE A 112 7.20 -11.79 13.85
C PHE A 112 6.23 -11.33 14.95
N HIS A 113 6.12 -10.03 15.18
CA HIS A 113 5.14 -9.49 16.13
C HIS A 113 3.71 -9.75 15.63
N GLU A 114 3.47 -9.40 14.38
CA GLU A 114 2.19 -9.49 13.69
C GLU A 114 2.41 -9.71 12.18
N ILE A 115 1.44 -10.32 11.53
CA ILE A 115 1.36 -10.50 10.08
C ILE A 115 -0.01 -9.99 9.62
N VAL A 116 -0.05 -9.31 8.48
CA VAL A 116 -1.26 -8.74 7.85
C VAL A 116 -1.22 -9.02 6.34
N GLY A 117 -2.27 -9.66 5.81
CA GLY A 117 -2.48 -9.85 4.37
C GLY A 117 -3.58 -8.93 3.82
N GLU A 118 -3.83 -9.03 2.51
CA GLU A 118 -5.03 -8.46 1.87
C GLU A 118 -6.24 -9.37 2.10
N GLU A 119 -6.08 -10.67 1.83
CA GLU A 119 -7.15 -11.68 1.85
C GLU A 119 -7.34 -12.31 3.26
N ASP A 120 -7.22 -11.49 4.33
CA ASP A 120 -7.25 -11.95 5.74
C ASP A 120 -8.55 -12.69 6.15
N ASP A 121 -9.62 -12.57 5.36
CA ASP A 121 -10.91 -13.26 5.56
C ASP A 121 -11.02 -14.60 4.81
N SER A 122 -10.09 -14.96 3.92
CA SER A 122 -10.20 -16.15 3.05
C SER A 122 -9.81 -17.46 3.73
N VAL A 123 -10.55 -18.53 3.42
CA VAL A 123 -10.38 -19.87 3.98
C VAL A 123 -9.76 -20.81 2.94
N VAL A 124 -8.51 -21.21 3.18
CA VAL A 124 -7.72 -22.01 2.23
C VAL A 124 -7.43 -23.41 2.78
N ASN A 125 -7.62 -24.43 1.95
CA ASN A 125 -7.16 -25.80 2.18
C ASN A 125 -6.32 -26.25 0.99
N ILE A 126 -5.03 -26.48 1.24
CA ILE A 126 -4.06 -27.08 0.30
C ILE A 126 -3.34 -28.29 0.92
N LEU A 127 -4.02 -29.01 1.83
CA LEU A 127 -3.45 -30.17 2.54
C LEU A 127 -4.23 -31.46 2.27
N GLU A 128 -5.56 -31.39 2.20
CA GLU A 128 -6.43 -32.54 1.97
C GLU A 128 -7.24 -32.33 0.69
N THR A 129 -7.30 -33.35 -0.18
CA THR A 129 -7.99 -33.24 -1.47
C THR A 129 -9.52 -33.36 -1.31
N PRO A 130 -10.33 -32.59 -2.05
CA PRO A 130 -9.94 -31.57 -3.03
C PRO A 130 -9.45 -30.28 -2.36
N TYR A 131 -8.45 -29.63 -2.98
CA TYR A 131 -7.98 -28.32 -2.52
C TYR A 131 -9.04 -27.23 -2.77
N THR A 132 -9.13 -26.25 -1.87
CA THR A 132 -10.14 -25.17 -1.91
C THR A 132 -9.59 -23.82 -1.50
N VAL A 133 -10.16 -22.76 -2.09
CA VAL A 133 -10.02 -21.36 -1.65
C VAL A 133 -11.43 -20.78 -1.56
N ASP A 134 -11.88 -20.47 -0.35
CA ASP A 134 -13.26 -20.12 -0.04
C ASP A 134 -14.26 -21.17 -0.60
N ASP A 135 -15.27 -20.72 -1.36
CA ASP A 135 -16.24 -21.59 -2.04
C ASP A 135 -15.70 -22.21 -3.35
N LEU A 136 -14.45 -21.94 -3.74
CA LEU A 136 -13.84 -22.39 -4.99
C LEU A 136 -13.06 -23.68 -4.78
N VAL A 137 -13.31 -24.67 -5.64
CA VAL A 137 -12.49 -25.89 -5.74
C VAL A 137 -11.36 -25.63 -6.73
N VAL A 138 -10.13 -25.95 -6.31
CA VAL A 138 -8.94 -25.90 -7.16
C VAL A 138 -8.99 -27.09 -8.13
N PRO A 139 -8.71 -26.92 -9.44
CA PRO A 139 -8.70 -28.05 -10.36
C PRO A 139 -7.58 -29.06 -10.03
N GLU A 140 -7.89 -30.35 -10.15
CA GLU A 140 -7.05 -31.48 -9.73
C GLU A 140 -5.64 -31.43 -10.35
N GLU A 141 -5.52 -30.93 -11.59
CA GLU A 141 -4.26 -30.78 -12.30
C GLU A 141 -3.25 -29.81 -11.66
N PHE A 142 -3.69 -28.95 -10.73
CA PHE A 142 -2.80 -28.04 -9.99
C PHE A 142 -2.32 -28.61 -8.65
N GLU A 143 -2.94 -29.66 -8.10
CA GLU A 143 -2.68 -30.12 -6.72
C GLU A 143 -1.22 -30.59 -6.51
N GLU A 144 -0.62 -31.27 -7.50
CA GLU A 144 0.81 -31.68 -7.45
C GLU A 144 1.74 -30.45 -7.46
N LEU A 145 1.45 -29.45 -8.30
CA LEU A 145 2.23 -28.22 -8.41
C LEU A 145 2.15 -27.39 -7.13
N ILE A 146 0.96 -27.24 -6.57
CA ILE A 146 0.71 -26.57 -5.28
C ILE A 146 1.44 -27.29 -4.14
N THR A 147 1.38 -28.63 -4.11
CA THR A 147 2.10 -29.45 -3.11
C THR A 147 3.61 -29.24 -3.20
N GLY A 148 4.16 -29.27 -4.41
CA GLY A 148 5.58 -29.03 -4.66
C GLY A 148 6.02 -27.63 -4.22
N THR A 149 5.25 -26.61 -4.60
CA THR A 149 5.48 -25.22 -4.17
C THR A 149 5.43 -25.06 -2.66
N LEU A 150 4.42 -25.62 -1.98
CA LEU A 150 4.28 -25.57 -0.52
C LEU A 150 5.48 -26.20 0.19
N ASN A 151 6.00 -27.32 -0.31
CA ASN A 151 7.18 -27.96 0.26
C ASN A 151 8.44 -27.08 0.12
N ASN A 152 8.61 -26.38 -1.01
CA ASN A 152 9.70 -25.42 -1.16
C ASN A 152 9.57 -24.24 -0.18
N VAL A 153 8.37 -23.68 -0.03
CA VAL A 153 8.08 -22.58 0.92
C VAL A 153 8.36 -23.01 2.38
N ARG A 154 8.01 -24.25 2.76
CA ARG A 154 8.32 -24.80 4.10
C ARG A 154 9.82 -24.92 4.36
N LEU A 155 10.61 -25.35 3.38
CA LEU A 155 12.08 -25.41 3.51
C LEU A 155 12.71 -24.02 3.67
N LEU A 156 12.09 -22.98 3.09
CA LEU A 156 12.50 -21.58 3.30
C LEU A 156 12.10 -21.05 4.68
N ALA A 157 10.95 -21.49 5.22
CA ALA A 157 10.48 -21.10 6.54
C ALA A 157 11.49 -21.43 7.65
N ASP A 158 12.15 -22.59 7.57
CA ASP A 158 13.15 -23.05 8.55
C ASP A 158 14.43 -22.19 8.60
N ARG A 159 14.66 -21.33 7.59
CA ARG A 159 15.79 -20.38 7.56
C ARG A 159 15.51 -19.07 8.31
N ILE A 160 14.23 -18.72 8.52
CA ILE A 160 13.87 -17.50 9.23
C ILE A 160 14.04 -17.74 10.74
N ASP A 161 14.99 -17.01 11.35
CA ASP A 161 15.24 -17.03 12.79
C ASP A 161 13.97 -16.66 13.57
N GLY A 162 13.58 -17.53 14.50
CA GLY A 162 12.32 -17.40 15.23
C GLY A 162 12.31 -16.39 16.38
N GLU A 163 13.45 -15.78 16.71
CA GLU A 163 13.57 -14.77 17.77
C GLU A 163 13.97 -13.39 17.23
N ALA A 164 14.76 -13.34 16.15
CA ALA A 164 15.31 -12.12 15.57
C ALA A 164 14.25 -11.04 15.25
N TYR A 165 13.15 -11.44 14.61
CA TYR A 165 12.21 -10.51 13.97
C TYR A 165 10.91 -10.29 14.75
N LYS A 166 10.85 -10.74 16.01
CA LYS A 166 9.64 -10.66 16.88
C LYS A 166 9.14 -9.25 17.21
N HIS A 167 9.92 -8.23 16.89
CA HIS A 167 9.55 -6.81 17.02
C HIS A 167 8.95 -6.24 15.73
N MET A 168 9.01 -6.97 14.61
CA MET A 168 8.58 -6.47 13.30
C MET A 168 7.16 -6.91 12.94
N THR A 169 6.45 -6.06 12.19
CA THR A 169 5.18 -6.40 11.55
C THR A 169 5.39 -6.68 10.06
N VAL A 170 4.87 -7.79 9.56
CA VAL A 170 4.91 -8.14 8.11
C VAL A 170 3.61 -7.72 7.44
N PHE A 171 3.71 -7.04 6.30
CA PHE A 171 2.59 -6.81 5.39
C PHE A 171 2.82 -7.56 4.08
N VAL A 172 1.81 -8.29 3.62
CA VAL A 172 1.84 -9.10 2.39
C VAL A 172 0.73 -8.62 1.44
N ASP A 173 1.11 -8.35 0.20
CA ASP A 173 0.20 -8.28 -0.95
C ASP A 173 0.52 -9.51 -1.83
N PRO A 174 -0.34 -10.54 -1.86
CA PRO A 174 -0.12 -11.74 -2.64
C PRO A 174 -0.05 -11.48 -4.16
N ILE A 175 -0.95 -10.66 -4.73
CA ILE A 175 -1.05 -10.36 -6.17
C ILE A 175 -1.57 -8.92 -6.41
N ASP A 176 -0.70 -7.92 -6.23
CA ASP A 176 -0.96 -6.53 -6.62
C ASP A 176 -1.22 -6.49 -8.13
N GLY A 177 -2.35 -5.88 -8.49
CA GLY A 177 -2.85 -5.87 -9.86
C GLY A 177 -3.88 -6.97 -10.13
N THR A 178 -4.74 -7.31 -9.17
CA THR A 178 -5.94 -8.17 -9.34
C THR A 178 -6.61 -8.08 -10.71
N ARG A 179 -6.92 -6.84 -11.15
CA ARG A 179 -7.58 -6.59 -12.43
C ARG A 179 -6.66 -6.89 -13.60
N GLU A 180 -5.39 -6.56 -13.49
CA GLU A 180 -4.38 -6.82 -14.51
C GLU A 180 -4.13 -8.34 -14.67
N PHE A 181 -4.14 -9.11 -13.58
CA PHE A 181 -4.17 -10.58 -13.60
C PHE A 181 -5.41 -11.07 -14.37
N ALA A 182 -6.61 -10.71 -13.93
CA ALA A 182 -7.88 -11.13 -14.53
C ALA A 182 -8.18 -10.56 -15.94
N THR A 183 -7.31 -9.73 -16.53
CA THR A 183 -7.54 -9.11 -17.87
C THR A 183 -6.37 -9.27 -18.84
N GLY A 184 -5.46 -10.22 -18.61
CA GLY A 184 -4.40 -10.54 -19.55
C GLY A 184 -3.23 -9.54 -19.56
N LYS A 185 -3.02 -8.80 -18.46
CA LYS A 185 -1.93 -7.82 -18.25
C LYS A 185 -0.97 -8.25 -17.13
N GLY A 186 -0.72 -9.55 -17.02
CA GLY A 186 0.11 -10.16 -15.98
C GLY A 186 1.53 -9.60 -15.86
N ASP A 187 2.09 -9.04 -16.94
CA ASP A 187 3.39 -8.36 -16.93
C ASP A 187 3.43 -7.06 -16.09
N LYS A 188 2.29 -6.65 -15.51
CA LYS A 188 2.16 -5.56 -14.52
C LYS A 188 1.87 -6.06 -13.11
N VAL A 189 1.57 -7.33 -12.92
CA VAL A 189 1.27 -7.92 -11.61
C VAL A 189 2.53 -8.00 -10.76
N THR A 190 2.41 -7.76 -9.45
CA THR A 190 3.52 -7.89 -8.50
C THR A 190 3.12 -8.60 -7.20
N ILE A 191 4.05 -9.36 -6.61
CA ILE A 191 3.98 -9.81 -5.21
C ILE A 191 4.71 -8.75 -4.38
N LEU A 192 4.11 -8.28 -3.28
CA LEU A 192 4.70 -7.30 -2.37
C LEU A 192 4.84 -7.89 -0.97
N VAL A 193 6.02 -7.75 -0.36
CA VAL A 193 6.20 -8.03 1.07
C VAL A 193 7.02 -6.91 1.70
N GLY A 194 6.57 -6.42 2.86
CA GLY A 194 7.26 -5.38 3.62
C GLY A 194 7.39 -5.72 5.10
N TYR A 195 8.56 -5.40 5.64
CA TYR A 195 8.96 -5.62 7.02
C TYR A 195 9.06 -4.27 7.73
N ASN A 196 8.26 -4.07 8.78
CA ASN A 196 8.04 -2.79 9.44
C ASN A 196 8.46 -2.88 10.91
N ASP A 197 8.99 -1.80 11.48
CA ASP A 197 9.37 -1.73 12.90
C ASP A 197 8.17 -1.58 13.87
N GLU A 198 8.46 -1.44 15.16
CA GLU A 198 7.46 -1.26 16.23
C GLU A 198 6.63 0.04 16.05
N GLU A 199 7.18 1.04 15.34
CA GLU A 199 6.51 2.28 14.98
C GLU A 199 5.70 2.19 13.67
N GLY A 200 5.79 1.08 12.92
CA GLY A 200 5.10 0.87 11.66
C GLY A 200 5.77 1.54 10.46
N ILE A 201 7.07 1.82 10.54
CA ILE A 201 7.87 2.34 9.44
C ILE A 201 8.48 1.17 8.67
N PRO A 202 8.33 1.10 7.33
CA PRO A 202 8.97 0.09 6.49
C PRO A 202 10.51 0.17 6.57
N GLN A 203 11.14 -0.93 6.96
CA GLN A 203 12.59 -1.06 7.11
C GLN A 203 13.22 -1.88 5.97
N ALA A 204 12.51 -2.91 5.50
CA ALA A 204 12.93 -3.76 4.38
C ALA A 204 11.73 -4.27 3.57
N GLY A 205 11.97 -4.76 2.36
CA GLY A 205 10.90 -5.36 1.55
C GLY A 205 11.36 -5.93 0.21
N ILE A 206 10.37 -6.37 -0.57
CA ILE A 206 10.52 -6.85 -1.94
C ILE A 206 9.31 -6.44 -2.80
N ILE A 207 9.57 -6.21 -4.09
CA ILE A 207 8.58 -6.11 -5.16
C ILE A 207 9.02 -7.11 -6.25
N TYR A 208 8.15 -8.04 -6.64
CA TYR A 208 8.51 -9.11 -7.59
C TYR A 208 7.44 -9.30 -8.67
N ARG A 209 7.79 -9.35 -9.97
CA ARG A 209 6.84 -9.56 -11.09
C ARG A 209 6.78 -11.05 -11.51
N PRO A 210 5.88 -11.88 -10.96
CA PRO A 210 5.92 -13.33 -11.16
C PRO A 210 5.62 -13.78 -12.60
N LEU A 211 4.94 -12.97 -13.40
CA LEU A 211 4.46 -13.32 -14.76
C LEU A 211 5.30 -12.69 -15.88
N THR A 212 6.54 -12.27 -15.59
CA THR A 212 7.50 -11.75 -16.59
C THR A 212 8.54 -12.80 -16.98
N GLU A 213 9.18 -12.65 -18.15
CA GLU A 213 10.33 -13.48 -18.54
C GLU A 213 11.36 -12.58 -19.26
N PRO A 214 12.55 -12.31 -18.67
CA PRO A 214 13.00 -12.76 -17.35
C PRO A 214 12.15 -12.19 -16.20
N LYS A 215 12.24 -12.80 -15.02
CA LYS A 215 11.57 -12.31 -13.80
C LYS A 215 12.22 -11.01 -13.34
N PHE A 216 11.45 -9.91 -13.36
CA PHE A 216 11.91 -8.62 -12.84
C PHE A 216 11.46 -8.39 -11.39
N TRP A 217 12.35 -7.90 -10.54
CA TRP A 217 12.13 -7.71 -9.11
C TRP A 217 13.15 -6.75 -8.50
N ALA A 218 12.84 -6.22 -7.32
CA ALA A 218 13.76 -5.44 -6.50
C ALA A 218 13.51 -5.69 -5.01
N SER A 219 14.58 -5.74 -4.22
CA SER A 219 14.53 -5.78 -2.76
C SER A 219 15.47 -4.72 -2.16
N GLY A 220 15.34 -4.48 -0.86
CA GLY A 220 16.31 -3.67 -0.13
C GLY A 220 15.94 -3.39 1.32
N ALA A 221 16.95 -2.98 2.08
CA ALA A 221 16.87 -2.56 3.47
C ALA A 221 17.80 -1.35 3.68
N LEU A 222 17.23 -0.15 3.83
CA LEU A 222 18.01 1.10 3.83
C LEU A 222 18.98 1.20 5.01
N SER A 223 18.57 0.71 6.19
CA SER A 223 19.37 0.67 7.42
C SER A 223 20.66 -0.13 7.28
N GLU A 224 20.67 -1.13 6.40
CA GLU A 224 21.82 -2.02 6.13
C GLU A 224 22.64 -1.56 4.90
N GLY A 225 22.15 -0.57 4.17
CA GLY A 225 22.66 -0.21 2.85
C GLY A 225 22.44 -1.30 1.79
N PHE A 226 21.59 -2.28 2.07
CA PHE A 226 21.30 -3.41 1.18
C PHE A 226 20.28 -3.04 0.12
N LYS A 227 20.56 -3.45 -1.12
CA LYS A 227 19.61 -3.46 -2.22
C LYS A 227 20.05 -4.49 -3.26
N ASP A 228 19.07 -5.17 -3.86
CA ASP A 228 19.29 -6.09 -4.96
C ASP A 228 18.10 -6.05 -5.93
N GLY A 229 18.23 -6.67 -7.10
CA GLY A 229 17.15 -6.80 -8.06
C GLY A 229 17.59 -7.05 -9.50
N VAL A 230 16.65 -7.57 -10.29
CA VAL A 230 16.73 -7.62 -11.75
C VAL A 230 15.70 -6.62 -12.29
N LEU A 231 16.17 -5.54 -12.89
CA LEU A 231 15.34 -4.38 -13.27
C LEU A 231 15.17 -4.30 -14.80
N ASP A 232 13.95 -4.02 -15.26
CA ASP A 232 13.66 -3.74 -16.67
C ASP A 232 13.98 -2.27 -16.97
N THR A 233 15.27 -1.93 -16.98
CA THR A 233 15.78 -0.56 -17.18
C THR A 233 15.78 -0.19 -18.67
N PRO A 234 15.19 0.94 -19.11
CA PRO A 234 15.22 1.39 -20.50
C PRO A 234 16.57 2.06 -20.84
N ASP A 235 16.93 2.06 -22.13
CA ASP A 235 18.14 2.74 -22.63
C ASP A 235 18.16 4.24 -22.30
N GLU A 236 17.00 4.90 -22.37
CA GLU A 236 16.81 6.32 -22.03
C GLU A 236 15.86 6.46 -20.83
N PRO A 237 16.36 6.84 -19.64
CA PRO A 237 15.52 7.14 -18.48
C PRO A 237 14.61 8.37 -18.71
N ASN A 238 13.41 8.33 -18.13
CA ASN A 238 12.40 9.38 -18.24
C ASN A 238 12.10 10.03 -16.87
N PRO A 239 13.00 10.88 -16.34
CA PRO A 239 12.79 11.56 -15.06
C PRO A 239 11.64 12.58 -15.08
N LYS A 240 11.11 12.94 -16.25
CA LYS A 240 9.94 13.81 -16.40
C LYS A 240 8.61 13.04 -16.43
N GLY A 241 8.66 11.71 -16.38
CA GLY A 241 7.48 10.87 -16.34
C GLY A 241 6.73 10.97 -15.00
N VAL A 242 5.42 11.20 -15.07
CA VAL A 242 4.47 10.99 -13.97
C VAL A 242 3.62 9.78 -14.30
N LEU A 243 3.67 8.76 -13.43
CA LEU A 243 2.92 7.51 -13.56
C LEU A 243 1.44 7.74 -13.29
N ILE A 244 0.59 7.38 -14.25
CA ILE A 244 -0.86 7.55 -14.22
C ILE A 244 -1.61 6.25 -14.56
N THR A 245 -2.83 6.10 -14.06
CA THR A 245 -3.71 4.94 -14.31
C THR A 245 -4.40 5.05 -15.67
N ASP A 246 -3.99 4.29 -16.69
CA ASP A 246 -4.68 4.09 -18.00
C ASP A 246 -5.57 5.28 -18.47
N GLY A 247 -4.97 6.48 -18.58
CA GLY A 247 -5.64 7.70 -19.05
C GLY A 247 -6.62 8.38 -18.09
N LYS A 248 -6.99 7.76 -16.95
CA LYS A 248 -7.84 8.33 -15.91
C LYS A 248 -7.01 8.96 -14.80
N VAL A 249 -7.01 10.29 -14.77
CA VAL A 249 -6.40 11.12 -13.72
C VAL A 249 -7.42 12.11 -13.19
N SER A 250 -7.26 12.55 -11.94
CA SER A 250 -8.05 13.66 -11.41
C SER A 250 -7.71 14.97 -12.14
N PRO A 251 -8.59 15.98 -12.11
CA PRO A 251 -8.27 17.32 -12.60
C PRO A 251 -7.01 17.91 -11.94
N PHE A 252 -6.83 17.69 -10.62
CA PHE A 252 -5.65 18.15 -9.89
C PHE A 252 -4.34 17.54 -10.43
N ILE A 253 -4.29 16.23 -10.66
CA ILE A 253 -3.10 15.57 -11.22
C ILE A 253 -2.88 15.95 -12.69
N ALA A 254 -3.95 16.01 -13.49
CA ALA A 254 -3.88 16.46 -14.89
C ALA A 254 -3.24 17.85 -15.01
N SER A 255 -3.79 18.84 -14.29
CA SER A 255 -3.30 20.20 -14.27
C SER A 255 -1.90 20.30 -13.66
N THR A 256 -1.58 19.50 -12.63
CA THR A 256 -0.23 19.47 -12.03
C THR A 256 0.82 19.07 -13.07
N ILE A 257 0.55 18.06 -13.89
CA ILE A 257 1.45 17.61 -14.96
C ILE A 257 1.61 18.72 -16.02
N GLU A 258 0.50 19.30 -16.46
CA GLU A 258 0.47 20.36 -17.48
C GLU A 258 1.23 21.63 -17.06
N ASN A 259 1.23 21.98 -15.76
CA ASN A 259 1.88 23.19 -15.23
C ASN A 259 3.28 22.94 -14.64
N SER A 260 3.78 21.71 -14.62
CA SER A 260 5.12 21.37 -14.09
C SER A 260 6.16 21.05 -15.18
N GLY A 261 5.76 20.97 -16.45
CA GLY A 261 6.65 20.57 -17.56
C GLY A 261 6.99 19.07 -17.56
N MET A 262 6.18 18.27 -16.87
CA MET A 262 6.25 16.82 -16.80
C MET A 262 5.40 16.16 -17.91
N ASN A 263 5.62 14.87 -18.19
CA ASN A 263 4.83 14.10 -19.15
C ASN A 263 4.12 12.91 -18.49
N ARG A 264 2.96 12.54 -19.02
CA ARG A 264 2.17 11.39 -18.56
C ARG A 264 2.83 10.08 -19.00
N VAL A 265 2.90 9.09 -18.11
CA VAL A 265 3.36 7.72 -18.37
C VAL A 265 2.26 6.74 -17.93
N ALA A 266 1.78 5.90 -18.85
CA ALA A 266 0.77 4.90 -18.52
C ALA A 266 1.34 3.82 -17.60
N SER A 267 0.58 3.43 -16.58
CA SER A 267 1.03 2.50 -15.54
C SER A 267 -0.13 1.85 -14.80
N LEU A 268 0.08 0.60 -14.38
CA LEU A 268 -0.89 -0.25 -13.70
C LEU A 268 -0.23 -0.99 -12.53
N ALA A 269 -1.04 -1.46 -11.59
CA ALA A 269 -0.65 -2.01 -10.28
C ALA A 269 0.15 -1.00 -9.41
N SER A 270 0.16 -1.16 -8.09
CA SER A 270 0.76 -0.20 -7.15
C SER A 270 2.27 -0.39 -6.99
N GLY A 271 2.73 -1.62 -6.79
CA GLY A 271 4.13 -2.01 -6.67
C GLY A 271 4.86 -1.96 -8.01
N ASN A 272 4.21 -2.37 -9.10
CA ASN A 272 4.80 -2.20 -10.44
C ASN A 272 5.11 -0.73 -10.77
N ARG A 273 4.31 0.24 -10.30
CA ARG A 273 4.65 1.68 -10.44
C ARG A 273 5.93 2.03 -9.70
N VAL A 274 6.15 1.46 -8.53
CA VAL A 274 7.37 1.71 -7.76
C VAL A 274 8.58 1.04 -8.43
N LEU A 275 8.44 -0.17 -8.98
CA LEU A 275 9.47 -0.73 -9.87
C LEU A 275 9.75 0.19 -11.05
N MET A 276 8.73 0.74 -11.73
CA MET A 276 8.93 1.69 -12.83
C MET A 276 9.70 2.97 -12.44
N LEU A 277 9.64 3.41 -11.16
CA LEU A 277 10.48 4.50 -10.66
C LEU A 277 11.94 4.07 -10.48
N ILE A 278 12.18 2.88 -9.92
CA ILE A 278 13.53 2.33 -9.69
C ILE A 278 14.21 1.99 -11.03
N GLU A 279 13.43 1.49 -11.99
CA GLU A 279 13.83 1.23 -13.39
C GLU A 279 14.08 2.52 -14.18
N GLY A 280 13.75 3.71 -13.66
CA GLY A 280 13.95 4.98 -14.36
C GLY A 280 12.96 5.26 -15.51
N LYS A 281 11.85 4.50 -15.62
CA LYS A 281 10.78 4.73 -16.61
C LYS A 281 9.91 5.96 -16.31
N ALA A 282 9.98 6.47 -15.08
CA ALA A 282 9.33 7.69 -14.64
C ALA A 282 10.08 8.33 -13.46
N GLY A 283 9.88 9.63 -13.23
CA GLY A 283 10.44 10.36 -12.08
C GLY A 283 9.51 10.46 -10.87
N ALA A 284 8.20 10.33 -11.07
CA ALA A 284 7.21 10.39 -9.99
C ALA A 284 5.99 9.48 -10.20
N TYR A 285 5.45 8.96 -9.10
CA TYR A 285 4.11 8.38 -8.99
C TYR A 285 3.33 9.25 -8.02
N ILE A 286 2.23 9.83 -8.49
CA ILE A 286 1.41 10.75 -7.69
C ILE A 286 -0.03 10.29 -7.77
N ARG A 287 -0.67 10.12 -6.62
CA ARG A 287 -2.07 9.70 -6.50
C ARG A 287 -2.76 10.56 -5.47
N ASP A 288 -3.82 11.25 -5.85
CA ASP A 288 -4.65 12.08 -4.96
C ASP A 288 -5.96 11.40 -4.53
N THR A 289 -6.09 10.10 -4.83
CA THR A 289 -7.21 9.23 -4.46
C THR A 289 -6.73 8.06 -3.63
N GLY A 290 -7.63 7.50 -2.81
CA GLY A 290 -7.46 6.21 -2.18
C GLY A 290 -7.69 5.05 -3.16
N GLY A 291 -8.14 3.91 -2.65
CA GLY A 291 -8.22 2.66 -3.43
C GLY A 291 -6.87 1.96 -3.59
N PHE A 292 -6.06 2.03 -2.55
CA PHE A 292 -4.89 1.22 -2.23
C PHE A 292 -4.80 1.17 -0.68
N ALA A 293 -3.98 0.29 -0.14
CA ALA A 293 -3.90 -0.08 1.26
C ALA A 293 -2.46 -0.06 1.79
N LYS A 294 -2.23 -0.61 2.99
CA LYS A 294 -0.91 -0.69 3.63
C LYS A 294 0.02 -1.71 2.95
N TRP A 295 -0.53 -2.81 2.47
CA TRP A 295 0.22 -3.85 1.75
C TRP A 295 0.76 -3.31 0.40
N ASP A 296 -0.03 -2.53 -0.34
CA ASP A 296 0.40 -1.75 -1.52
C ASP A 296 1.59 -0.79 -1.27
N THR A 297 1.89 -0.43 -0.03
CA THR A 297 2.90 0.61 0.29
C THR A 297 4.04 0.17 1.17
N SER A 298 3.88 -0.85 2.02
CA SER A 298 4.91 -1.28 2.98
C SER A 298 6.20 -1.73 2.26
N GLY A 299 6.13 -2.85 1.53
CA GLY A 299 7.27 -3.36 0.75
C GLY A 299 7.77 -2.34 -0.28
N PRO A 300 6.89 -1.74 -1.10
CA PRO A 300 7.32 -0.78 -2.10
C PRO A 300 8.01 0.48 -1.53
N GLN A 301 7.59 1.00 -0.38
CA GLN A 301 8.29 2.13 0.24
C GLN A 301 9.71 1.73 0.66
N ALA A 302 9.89 0.61 1.37
CA ALA A 302 11.20 0.17 1.85
C ALA A 302 12.17 -0.05 0.68
N VAL A 303 11.72 -0.73 -0.37
CA VAL A 303 12.51 -0.97 -1.58
C VAL A 303 12.85 0.35 -2.28
N LEU A 304 11.90 1.27 -2.47
CA LEU A 304 12.17 2.57 -3.10
C LEU A 304 13.19 3.38 -2.30
N GLN A 305 13.09 3.39 -0.96
CA GLN A 305 14.01 4.08 -0.06
C GLN A 305 15.42 3.47 -0.11
N ALA A 306 15.55 2.15 -0.06
CA ALA A 306 16.83 1.45 -0.21
C ALA A 306 17.51 1.71 -1.56
N HIS A 307 16.72 1.86 -2.64
CA HIS A 307 17.22 2.25 -3.96
C HIS A 307 17.49 3.76 -4.10
N GLY A 308 17.14 4.59 -3.11
CA GLY A 308 17.48 6.01 -3.02
C GLY A 308 16.37 6.98 -3.44
N GLY A 309 15.14 6.50 -3.61
CA GLY A 309 13.93 7.31 -3.79
C GLY A 309 13.21 7.59 -2.47
N VAL A 310 11.98 8.13 -2.54
CA VAL A 310 11.13 8.37 -1.36
C VAL A 310 9.66 8.12 -1.67
N MET A 311 8.88 7.69 -0.68
CA MET A 311 7.42 7.66 -0.70
C MET A 311 6.89 8.35 0.55
N ALA A 312 5.80 9.12 0.39
CA ALA A 312 5.14 9.85 1.46
C ALA A 312 3.65 10.07 1.17
N LYS A 313 2.90 10.41 2.21
CA LYS A 313 1.51 10.86 2.12
C LYS A 313 1.45 12.22 1.41
N LEU A 314 0.42 12.40 0.58
CA LEU A 314 0.29 13.59 -0.25
C LEU A 314 0.02 14.90 0.54
N PRO A 315 -0.77 14.94 1.64
CA PRO A 315 -1.11 16.20 2.31
C PRO A 315 0.10 16.89 2.94
N GLU A 316 0.90 16.15 3.70
CA GLU A 316 2.11 16.66 4.37
C GLU A 316 3.15 17.11 3.32
N PHE A 317 3.31 16.35 2.23
CA PHE A 317 4.14 16.79 1.11
C PHE A 317 3.62 18.08 0.46
N LEU A 318 2.30 18.24 0.32
CA LEU A 318 1.66 19.40 -0.31
C LEU A 318 1.65 20.65 0.58
N GLU A 319 1.74 20.47 1.90
CA GLU A 319 1.81 21.55 2.88
C GLU A 319 3.22 22.15 2.96
N ASP A 320 4.24 21.33 3.22
CA ASP A 320 5.61 21.82 3.47
C ASP A 320 6.74 20.92 2.91
N LYS A 321 6.39 19.90 2.10
CA LYS A 321 7.28 18.84 1.57
C LYS A 321 7.74 17.81 2.61
N SER A 322 7.11 17.73 3.78
CA SER A 322 7.40 16.68 4.75
C SER A 322 7.14 15.29 4.17
N MET A 323 8.14 14.42 4.25
CA MET A 323 8.08 13.04 3.77
C MET A 323 7.55 12.13 4.89
N VAL A 324 6.26 12.25 5.20
CA VAL A 324 5.60 11.43 6.23
C VAL A 324 5.07 10.15 5.59
N SER A 325 5.52 9.00 6.07
CA SER A 325 5.04 7.69 5.63
C SER A 325 3.62 7.39 6.10
N TYR A 326 2.99 6.39 5.47
CA TYR A 326 1.85 5.71 6.08
C TYR A 326 2.31 4.85 7.26
N THR A 327 1.45 4.66 8.26
CA THR A 327 1.72 3.79 9.42
C THR A 327 1.32 2.35 9.11
N HIS A 328 2.28 1.42 9.16
CA HIS A 328 2.11 0.00 8.84
C HIS A 328 2.12 -0.85 10.12
N LEU A 329 1.05 -0.75 10.90
CA LEU A 329 0.80 -1.56 12.09
C LEU A 329 -0.54 -2.27 11.95
N LYS A 330 -0.64 -3.48 12.49
CA LYS A 330 -1.93 -4.18 12.62
C LYS A 330 -2.84 -3.41 13.58
N SER A 331 -4.07 -3.12 13.15
CA SER A 331 -4.98 -2.24 13.90
C SER A 331 -6.43 -2.41 13.47
N LYS A 332 -7.36 -2.33 14.43
CA LYS A 332 -8.83 -2.42 14.20
C LYS A 332 -9.46 -1.11 13.67
N ILE A 333 -8.63 -0.07 13.56
CA ILE A 333 -8.99 1.27 13.08
C ILE A 333 -7.88 1.82 12.20
N ASN A 334 -8.23 2.71 11.28
CA ASN A 334 -7.27 3.31 10.38
C ASN A 334 -6.36 4.29 11.14
N THR A 335 -5.06 3.97 11.16
CA THR A 335 -4.01 4.67 11.92
C THR A 335 -3.67 6.05 11.35
N ASP A 336 -3.96 6.30 10.08
CA ASP A 336 -3.72 7.57 9.38
C ASP A 336 -5.01 8.38 9.16
N PHE A 337 -6.13 7.99 9.79
CA PHE A 337 -7.39 8.69 9.61
C PHE A 337 -7.39 10.09 10.23
N CYS A 338 -7.56 11.10 9.38
CA CYS A 338 -7.85 12.47 9.80
C CYS A 338 -9.34 12.79 9.58
N LYS A 339 -9.99 13.34 10.61
CA LYS A 339 -11.42 13.71 10.53
C LYS A 339 -11.63 14.76 9.45
N ARG A 340 -12.59 14.50 8.57
CA ARG A 340 -12.97 15.39 7.44
C ARG A 340 -11.91 15.55 6.35
N SER A 341 -10.90 14.68 6.28
CA SER A 341 -9.87 14.74 5.22
C SER A 341 -10.16 13.86 4.00
N VAL A 342 -11.22 13.04 4.02
CA VAL A 342 -11.49 12.01 3.00
C VAL A 342 -13.00 11.89 2.74
N GLY A 343 -13.38 11.64 1.49
CA GLY A 343 -14.73 11.23 1.10
C GLY A 343 -14.91 9.72 1.11
N LEU A 344 -16.08 9.21 1.48
CA LEU A 344 -16.34 7.77 1.47
C LEU A 344 -16.44 7.22 0.03
N THR A 345 -15.81 6.07 -0.25
CA THR A 345 -15.85 5.38 -1.54
C THR A 345 -16.02 3.87 -1.38
N LEU A 346 -16.43 3.16 -2.44
CA LEU A 346 -16.54 1.69 -2.41
C LEU A 346 -15.23 0.95 -2.09
N SER A 347 -14.07 1.59 -2.30
CA SER A 347 -12.76 1.01 -1.99
C SER A 347 -12.32 1.29 -0.56
N ASN A 348 -12.69 2.44 0.02
CA ASN A 348 -12.29 2.83 1.38
C ASN A 348 -13.34 2.51 2.46
N ALA A 349 -14.62 2.31 2.09
CA ALA A 349 -15.69 2.03 3.04
C ALA A 349 -15.57 0.66 3.72
N ARG A 350 -15.79 0.64 5.03
CA ARG A 350 -15.82 -0.61 5.84
C ARG A 350 -17.03 -1.48 5.51
N ASP A 351 -18.18 -0.86 5.29
CA ASP A 351 -19.37 -1.46 4.72
C ASP A 351 -19.74 -0.70 3.43
N LYS A 352 -19.76 -1.41 2.31
CA LYS A 352 -20.08 -0.87 0.98
C LYS A 352 -21.51 -0.32 0.90
N SER A 353 -22.43 -0.76 1.76
CA SER A 353 -23.82 -0.27 1.83
C SER A 353 -23.91 1.19 2.31
N MET A 354 -22.90 1.68 3.03
CA MET A 354 -22.82 3.06 3.50
C MET A 354 -22.45 4.06 2.39
N PHE A 355 -21.90 3.59 1.26
CA PHE A 355 -21.59 4.44 0.12
C PHE A 355 -22.84 4.70 -0.73
N ILE A 356 -23.26 5.96 -0.78
CA ILE A 356 -24.38 6.41 -1.61
C ILE A 356 -23.81 7.16 -2.84
N PRO A 357 -23.96 6.63 -4.07
CA PRO A 357 -23.45 7.28 -5.28
C PRO A 357 -23.97 8.71 -5.44
N GLY A 358 -23.05 9.66 -5.64
CA GLY A 358 -23.38 11.09 -5.81
C GLY A 358 -23.66 11.85 -4.51
N LEU A 359 -23.50 11.22 -3.34
CA LEU A 359 -23.54 11.90 -2.04
C LEU A 359 -22.11 12.10 -1.51
N ASP A 360 -21.62 13.34 -1.55
CA ASP A 360 -20.34 13.73 -0.96
C ASP A 360 -20.37 13.57 0.57
N SER A 361 -19.96 12.38 1.02
CA SER A 361 -19.97 11.96 2.41
C SER A 361 -18.57 12.12 3.00
N ILE A 362 -18.27 13.34 3.44
CA ILE A 362 -17.04 13.66 4.18
C ILE A 362 -17.01 12.84 5.46
N VAL A 363 -16.01 11.96 5.59
CA VAL A 363 -15.92 11.00 6.69
C VAL A 363 -15.53 11.70 7.99
N THR A 364 -16.35 11.55 9.03
CA THR A 364 -16.13 12.15 10.36
C THR A 364 -15.78 11.13 11.45
N ASP A 365 -15.92 9.83 11.15
CA ASP A 365 -15.70 8.71 12.06
C ASP A 365 -14.81 7.64 11.38
N VAL A 366 -13.77 7.20 12.09
CA VAL A 366 -12.81 6.19 11.64
C VAL A 366 -13.44 4.81 11.44
N HIS A 367 -14.56 4.53 12.11
CA HIS A 367 -15.26 3.26 11.99
C HIS A 367 -16.01 3.09 10.67
N LEU A 368 -16.14 4.15 9.85
CA LEU A 368 -16.76 4.08 8.53
C LEU A 368 -15.79 3.59 7.43
N VAL A 369 -14.48 3.66 7.69
CA VAL A 369 -13.42 3.30 6.72
C VAL A 369 -12.71 2.00 7.09
N LYS A 370 -12.18 1.31 6.07
CA LYS A 370 -11.27 0.17 6.23
C LYS A 370 -10.01 0.59 6.97
N GLU A 371 -9.57 -0.26 7.89
CA GLU A 371 -8.39 0.00 8.72
C GLU A 371 -7.09 0.13 7.93
N TYR A 372 -6.86 -0.71 6.92
CA TYR A 372 -5.63 -0.66 6.12
C TYR A 372 -5.68 0.27 4.90
N SER A 373 -6.79 0.97 4.62
CA SER A 373 -6.87 1.83 3.42
C SER A 373 -5.98 3.08 3.53
N CYS A 374 -5.30 3.43 2.44
CA CYS A 374 -4.49 4.64 2.33
C CYS A 374 -5.33 5.82 1.84
N LEU A 375 -5.94 6.50 2.81
CA LEU A 375 -7.00 7.51 2.61
C LEU A 375 -6.53 8.85 2.03
N GLN A 376 -5.25 9.17 2.17
CA GLN A 376 -4.71 10.52 1.95
C GLN A 376 -3.98 10.66 0.60
N GLY A 377 -4.03 9.66 -0.28
CA GLY A 377 -3.20 9.62 -1.50
C GLY A 377 -1.70 9.45 -1.21
N LEU A 378 -0.86 9.49 -2.23
CA LEU A 378 0.59 9.34 -2.08
C LEU A 378 1.36 10.20 -3.09
N VAL A 379 2.61 10.50 -2.72
CA VAL A 379 3.67 10.89 -3.65
C VAL A 379 4.84 9.92 -3.46
N ALA A 380 5.33 9.36 -4.57
CA ALA A 380 6.56 8.61 -4.62
C ALA A 380 7.47 9.20 -5.71
N LEU A 381 8.75 9.38 -5.40
CA LEU A 381 9.73 10.00 -6.26
C LEU A 381 10.89 9.02 -6.50
N ALA A 382 11.33 8.93 -7.75
CA ALA A 382 12.38 8.02 -8.18
C ALA A 382 13.75 8.33 -7.52
N PRO A 383 14.67 7.36 -7.49
CA PRO A 383 16.03 7.55 -6.97
C PRO A 383 16.72 8.82 -7.49
N THR A 384 17.43 9.50 -6.58
CA THR A 384 17.91 10.88 -6.70
C THR A 384 18.69 11.24 -7.99
N LYS A 385 17.97 11.51 -9.08
CA LYS A 385 18.21 12.64 -10.02
C LYS A 385 16.92 13.29 -10.54
N MET A 386 15.83 13.24 -9.76
CA MET A 386 14.97 14.41 -9.68
C MET A 386 15.83 15.54 -9.09
N GLU A 387 16.40 16.39 -9.94
CA GLU A 387 16.99 17.66 -9.50
C GLU A 387 16.02 18.33 -8.54
N THR A 388 16.51 19.07 -7.53
CA THR A 388 15.66 19.83 -6.60
C THR A 388 14.64 20.70 -7.35
N PHE A 389 14.99 21.11 -8.58
CA PHE A 389 14.09 21.65 -9.60
C PHE A 389 12.77 20.88 -9.78
N TYR A 390 12.76 19.58 -10.05
CA TYR A 390 11.54 18.82 -10.37
C TYR A 390 10.63 18.60 -9.15
N THR A 391 11.20 18.27 -7.99
CA THR A 391 10.42 18.21 -6.74
C THR A 391 9.82 19.58 -6.41
N ASN A 392 10.56 20.67 -6.64
CA ASN A 392 10.04 22.02 -6.53
C ASN A 392 8.97 22.32 -7.60
N ALA A 393 9.14 21.89 -8.84
CA ALA A 393 8.21 22.15 -9.95
C ALA A 393 6.86 21.45 -9.73
N ILE A 394 6.88 20.16 -9.36
CA ILE A 394 5.68 19.40 -8.96
C ILE A 394 4.99 20.10 -7.79
N HIS A 395 5.72 20.35 -6.70
CA HIS A 395 5.15 20.98 -5.50
C HIS A 395 4.58 22.38 -5.76
N SER A 396 5.25 23.18 -6.61
CA SER A 396 4.80 24.53 -6.96
C SER A 396 3.58 24.50 -7.88
N ALA A 397 3.55 23.61 -8.88
CA ALA A 397 2.38 23.39 -9.72
C ALA A 397 1.18 22.97 -8.87
N MET A 398 1.33 21.96 -8.01
CA MET A 398 0.29 21.55 -7.06
C MET A 398 -0.20 22.70 -6.18
N ASN A 399 0.70 23.52 -5.63
CA ASN A 399 0.34 24.63 -4.75
C ASN A 399 -0.39 25.77 -5.47
N ASN A 400 -0.06 26.02 -6.74
CA ASN A 400 -0.79 26.98 -7.57
C ASN A 400 -2.21 26.48 -7.88
N ILE A 401 -2.36 25.18 -8.14
CA ILE A 401 -3.61 24.58 -8.64
C ILE A 401 -4.58 24.19 -7.52
N ARG A 402 -4.10 23.77 -6.33
CA ARG A 402 -4.95 23.17 -5.27
C ARG A 402 -6.14 24.02 -4.79
N LYS A 403 -6.16 25.32 -5.11
CA LYS A 403 -7.29 26.22 -4.84
C LYS A 403 -8.38 26.17 -5.92
N GLU A 404 -8.00 25.94 -7.16
CA GLU A 404 -8.87 25.93 -8.36
C GLU A 404 -9.33 24.50 -8.71
N SER A 405 -8.48 23.51 -8.42
CA SER A 405 -8.78 22.08 -8.53
C SER A 405 -8.13 21.38 -7.33
N PRO A 406 -8.84 21.16 -6.22
CA PRO A 406 -8.27 20.49 -5.05
C PRO A 406 -8.00 19.00 -5.34
N PRO A 407 -7.03 18.39 -4.64
CA PRO A 407 -6.88 16.93 -4.59
C PRO A 407 -8.17 16.29 -4.06
N MET A 408 -8.56 15.13 -4.62
CA MET A 408 -9.88 14.55 -4.33
C MET A 408 -9.98 13.88 -2.95
N TYR A 409 -8.95 13.16 -2.51
CA TYR A 409 -8.93 12.36 -1.28
C TYR A 409 -10.19 11.47 -1.12
N THR A 410 -10.40 10.58 -2.09
CA THR A 410 -11.55 9.65 -2.20
C THR A 410 -11.08 8.21 -2.40
#